data_AF-A0A0Q9WWA6-F1
#
_entry.id   AF-A0A0Q9WWA6-F1
#
_cell.length_a   1.000
_cell.length_b   1.000
_cell.length_c   1.000
_cell.angle_alpha   90.00
_cell.angle_beta   90.00
_cell.angle_gamma   90.00
#
_symmetry.space_group_name_H-M   'P 1'
#
loop_
_entity.id
_entity.type
_entity.pdbx_description
1 polymer ?
#
loop_
_entity_poly.entity_id
_entity_poly.type
_entity_poly.pdbx_seq_one_letter_code
_entity_poly.pdbx_strand_id
1 'polypeptide(L)'
;MQSAVDYVRSRTQLEDLQPEDVELMYTVCAFETAWQRPLGHFRPSVWCSFFDVEALNALEFVEDLEYYWNDGYGYKLSHRIACPAIADMFEAIDTPTAKANATFYFTHSGTLLKLLAHLGLAKDEEMLTHKHFDYARQWRTSRIDAFATNLAFLRFDCEKGPHVLVLHQEQVVHLPGCPQDNDLCPLATLRLLFRESIENCDFDTLCQINGNAN
;
A
#
# COMPACT_ATOMS: atom_id res chain seq x y z
N MET A 1 -11.01 -0.64 18.02
CA MET A 1 -10.67 -1.89 18.73
C MET A 1 -11.63 -2.23 19.87
N GLN A 2 -11.69 -1.49 20.99
CA GLN A 2 -12.50 -1.90 22.16
C GLN A 2 -13.98 -2.17 21.81
N SER A 3 -14.60 -1.34 20.97
CA SER A 3 -15.97 -1.56 20.49
C SER A 3 -16.15 -2.90 19.75
N ALA A 4 -15.18 -3.30 18.94
CA ALA A 4 -15.21 -4.59 18.24
C ALA A 4 -15.05 -5.75 19.25
N VAL A 5 -14.18 -5.61 20.24
CA VAL A 5 -14.02 -6.60 21.31
C VAL A 5 -15.32 -6.79 22.09
N ASP A 6 -15.94 -5.69 22.52
CA ASP A 6 -17.20 -5.73 23.27
C ASP A 6 -18.33 -6.35 22.43
N TYR A 7 -18.38 -6.04 21.13
CA TYR A 7 -19.32 -6.67 20.21
C TYR A 7 -19.09 -8.18 20.12
N VAL A 8 -17.86 -8.63 19.87
CA VAL A 8 -17.54 -10.06 19.74
C VAL A 8 -17.85 -10.81 21.04
N ARG A 9 -17.50 -10.27 22.21
CA ARG A 9 -17.87 -10.86 23.51
C ARG A 9 -19.39 -11.03 23.65
N SER A 10 -20.16 -10.01 23.23
CA SER A 10 -21.63 -10.09 23.26
C SER A 10 -22.20 -11.17 22.33
N ARG A 11 -21.53 -11.43 21.19
CA ARG A 11 -21.94 -12.42 20.20
C ARG A 11 -21.55 -13.85 20.58
N THR A 12 -20.38 -14.04 21.19
CA THR A 12 -19.85 -15.36 21.55
C THR A 12 -20.21 -15.80 22.97
N GLN A 13 -20.60 -14.86 23.84
CA GLN A 13 -20.78 -15.06 25.28
C GLN A 13 -19.49 -15.45 26.02
N LEU A 14 -18.33 -15.16 25.44
CA LEU A 14 -17.01 -15.36 26.06
C LEU A 14 -16.51 -14.02 26.62
N GLU A 15 -16.48 -13.87 27.94
CA GLU A 15 -16.13 -12.60 28.59
C GLU A 15 -14.60 -12.36 28.68
N ASP A 16 -13.80 -13.42 28.57
CA ASP A 16 -12.35 -13.43 28.76
C ASP A 16 -11.53 -13.16 27.48
N LEU A 17 -12.20 -12.92 26.34
CA LEU A 17 -11.53 -12.58 25.07
C LEU A 17 -10.71 -11.29 25.20
N GLN A 18 -9.43 -11.34 24.88
CA GLN A 18 -8.54 -10.17 24.81
C GLN A 18 -8.58 -9.53 23.42
N PRO A 19 -8.12 -8.27 23.25
CA PRO A 19 -8.03 -7.63 21.93
C PRO A 19 -7.27 -8.48 20.90
N GLU A 20 -6.19 -9.14 21.32
CA GLU A 20 -5.37 -10.00 20.47
C GLU A 20 -6.13 -11.25 20.00
N ASP A 21 -7.03 -11.80 20.83
CA ASP A 21 -7.89 -12.91 20.43
C ASP A 21 -8.86 -12.48 19.33
N VAL A 22 -9.44 -11.29 19.47
CA VAL A 22 -10.39 -10.73 18.49
C VAL A 22 -9.69 -10.37 17.18
N GLU A 23 -8.48 -9.83 17.24
CA GLU A 23 -7.62 -9.60 16.08
C GLU A 23 -7.25 -10.91 15.37
N LEU A 24 -6.91 -11.96 16.14
CA LEU A 24 -6.67 -13.29 15.59
C LEU A 24 -7.93 -13.86 14.90
N MET A 25 -9.10 -13.73 15.53
CA MET A 25 -10.38 -14.16 14.93
C MET A 25 -10.66 -13.43 13.60
N TYR A 26 -10.38 -12.12 13.56
CA TYR A 26 -10.50 -11.30 12.34
C TYR A 26 -9.52 -11.74 11.25
N THR A 27 -8.27 -11.99 11.62
CA THR A 27 -7.23 -12.50 10.72
C THR A 27 -7.63 -13.85 10.14
N VAL A 28 -8.06 -14.80 10.98
CA VAL A 28 -8.50 -16.13 10.52
C VAL A 28 -9.70 -16.01 9.58
N CYS A 29 -10.67 -15.13 9.88
CA CYS A 29 -11.78 -14.82 8.98
C CYS A 29 -11.28 -14.39 7.59
N ALA A 30 -10.34 -13.44 7.52
CA ALA A 30 -9.79 -12.92 6.27
C ALA A 30 -9.06 -14.02 5.48
N PHE A 31 -8.17 -14.78 6.12
CA PHE A 31 -7.39 -15.84 5.48
C PHE A 31 -8.25 -17.02 5.03
N GLU A 32 -9.22 -17.48 5.83
CA GLU A 32 -10.14 -18.54 5.40
C GLU A 32 -11.00 -18.09 4.21
N THR A 33 -11.44 -16.83 4.21
CA THR A 33 -12.19 -16.26 3.09
C THR A 33 -11.36 -16.24 1.81
N ALA A 34 -10.09 -15.83 1.90
CA ALA A 34 -9.16 -15.84 0.77
C ALA A 34 -8.81 -17.26 0.28
N TRP A 35 -8.71 -18.22 1.21
CA TRP A 35 -8.39 -19.61 0.89
C TRP A 35 -9.56 -20.35 0.22
N GLN A 36 -10.79 -20.08 0.63
CA GLN A 36 -11.97 -20.75 0.11
C GLN A 36 -12.27 -20.32 -1.32
N ARG A 37 -11.81 -21.13 -2.28
CA ARG A 37 -12.11 -20.91 -3.70
C ARG A 37 -13.59 -21.16 -4.01
N PRO A 38 -14.21 -20.37 -4.90
CA PRO A 38 -15.60 -20.53 -5.33
C PRO A 38 -15.78 -21.71 -6.30
N LEU A 39 -15.18 -22.87 -6.04
CA LEU A 39 -15.30 -24.08 -6.87
C LEU A 39 -16.45 -24.99 -6.39
N GLY A 40 -17.59 -24.40 -6.04
CA GLY A 40 -18.88 -25.10 -5.92
C GLY A 40 -19.51 -25.16 -4.52
N HIS A 41 -18.76 -24.88 -3.45
CA HIS A 41 -19.30 -24.80 -2.08
C HIS A 41 -18.64 -23.66 -1.30
N PHE A 42 -19.04 -22.42 -1.59
CA PHE A 42 -18.66 -21.28 -0.75
C PHE A 42 -19.29 -21.47 0.63
N ARG A 43 -18.47 -21.64 1.67
CA ARG A 43 -18.92 -21.79 3.05
C ARG A 43 -18.28 -20.67 3.88
N PRO A 44 -18.94 -19.51 4.05
CA PRO A 44 -18.36 -18.38 4.76
C PRO A 44 -17.62 -18.83 6.02
N SER A 45 -16.41 -18.31 6.23
CA SER A 45 -15.64 -18.64 7.44
C SER A 45 -16.51 -18.41 8.67
N VAL A 46 -16.58 -19.39 9.56
CA VAL A 46 -17.36 -19.28 10.80
C VAL A 46 -16.85 -18.11 11.64
N TRP A 47 -15.54 -17.84 11.58
CA TRP A 47 -14.92 -16.72 12.26
C TRP A 47 -15.47 -15.36 11.81
N CYS A 48 -15.81 -15.23 10.51
CA CYS A 48 -16.43 -14.01 10.00
C CYS A 48 -17.83 -13.76 10.58
N SER A 49 -18.54 -14.79 11.03
CA SER A 49 -19.91 -14.67 11.56
C SER A 49 -20.01 -13.97 12.91
N PHE A 50 -18.86 -13.78 13.60
CA PHE A 50 -18.79 -13.12 14.89
C PHE A 50 -18.72 -11.59 14.80
N PHE A 51 -18.54 -11.03 13.60
CA PHE A 51 -18.39 -9.60 13.39
C PHE A 51 -19.60 -9.01 12.66
N ASP A 52 -20.01 -7.80 13.05
CA ASP A 52 -20.83 -6.92 12.23
C ASP A 52 -19.94 -5.96 11.42
N VAL A 53 -20.57 -5.13 10.59
CA VAL A 53 -19.86 -4.19 9.72
C VAL A 53 -19.10 -3.15 10.55
N GLU A 54 -19.68 -2.71 11.65
CA GLU A 54 -19.10 -1.73 12.56
C GLU A 54 -17.85 -2.27 13.27
N ALA A 55 -17.89 -3.52 13.75
CA ALA A 55 -16.72 -4.19 14.31
C ALA A 55 -15.63 -4.40 13.25
N LEU A 56 -15.98 -4.83 12.03
CA LEU A 56 -15.02 -4.96 10.93
C LEU A 56 -14.39 -3.61 10.56
N ASN A 57 -15.17 -2.54 10.46
CA ASN A 57 -14.64 -1.20 10.20
C ASN A 57 -13.67 -0.76 11.32
N ALA A 58 -13.99 -1.06 12.57
CA ALA A 58 -13.12 -0.73 13.71
C ALA A 58 -11.81 -1.53 13.74
N LEU A 59 -11.80 -2.75 13.18
CA LEU A 59 -10.60 -3.57 13.02
C LEU A 59 -9.76 -3.13 11.82
N GLU A 60 -10.41 -2.89 10.67
CA GLU A 60 -9.79 -2.32 9.47
C GLU A 60 -9.08 -1.00 9.79
N PHE A 61 -9.71 -0.11 10.55
CA PHE A 61 -9.09 1.17 10.91
C PHE A 61 -7.87 1.01 11.83
N VAL A 62 -7.82 -0.05 12.65
CA VAL A 62 -6.64 -0.34 13.47
C VAL A 62 -5.48 -0.76 12.57
N GLU A 63 -5.72 -1.66 11.62
CA GLU A 63 -4.71 -2.05 10.62
C GLU A 63 -4.25 -0.85 9.77
N ASP A 64 -5.19 0.01 9.35
CA ASP A 64 -4.86 1.22 8.60
C ASP A 64 -3.90 2.13 9.36
N LEU A 65 -4.13 2.32 10.66
CA LEU A 65 -3.23 3.11 11.49
C LEU A 65 -1.87 2.44 11.61
N GLU A 66 -1.81 1.14 11.85
CA GLU A 66 -0.54 0.42 11.93
C GLU A 66 0.29 0.62 10.66
N TYR A 67 -0.28 0.32 9.50
CA TYR A 67 0.38 0.45 8.21
C TYR A 67 0.67 1.91 7.83
N TYR A 68 -0.19 2.85 8.19
CA TYR A 68 0.06 4.28 7.95
C TYR A 68 1.34 4.75 8.67
N TRP A 69 1.49 4.33 9.94
CA TRP A 69 2.60 4.76 10.79
C TRP A 69 3.89 3.99 10.52
N ASN A 70 3.80 2.71 10.19
CA ASN A 70 4.97 1.85 9.91
C ASN A 70 5.44 1.96 8.46
N ASP A 71 4.50 1.98 7.50
CA ASP A 71 4.79 1.80 6.08
C ASP A 71 4.36 2.97 5.18
N GLY A 72 3.53 3.87 5.69
CA GLY A 72 3.00 4.98 4.91
C GLY A 72 3.60 6.35 5.26
N TYR A 73 2.68 7.27 5.53
CA TYR A 73 2.96 8.70 5.70
C TYR A 73 3.29 9.11 7.14
N GLY A 74 3.24 8.20 8.12
CA GLY A 74 3.47 8.53 9.53
C GLY A 74 4.80 9.24 9.78
N TYR A 75 5.85 8.83 9.08
CA TYR A 75 7.14 9.53 9.07
C TYR A 75 7.69 9.66 7.66
N LYS A 76 8.38 10.77 7.39
CA LYS A 76 9.05 11.00 6.10
C LYS A 76 10.04 9.87 5.76
N LEU A 77 10.74 9.35 6.77
CA LEU A 77 11.70 8.26 6.57
C LEU A 77 11.01 6.96 6.10
N SER A 78 9.80 6.66 6.60
CA SER A 78 9.10 5.40 6.35
C SER A 78 8.94 5.10 4.86
N HIS A 79 8.64 6.11 4.04
CA HIS A 79 8.51 5.97 2.60
C HIS A 79 9.72 6.48 1.80
N ARG A 80 10.53 7.41 2.35
CA ARG A 80 11.75 7.89 1.65
C ARG A 80 12.72 6.76 1.32
N ILE A 81 12.75 5.70 2.13
CA ILE A 81 13.56 4.50 1.89
C ILE A 81 13.15 3.70 0.64
N ALA A 82 12.02 4.02 0.00
CA ALA A 82 11.62 3.45 -1.29
C ALA A 82 12.36 4.10 -2.48
N CYS A 83 13.19 5.12 -2.25
CA CYS A 83 13.92 5.79 -3.33
C CYS A 83 14.80 4.88 -4.21
N PRO A 84 15.43 3.78 -3.73
CA PRO A 84 16.20 2.90 -4.61
C PRO A 84 15.30 2.20 -5.64
N ALA A 85 14.07 1.82 -5.25
CA ALA A 85 13.12 1.20 -6.17
C ALA A 85 12.66 2.18 -7.26
N ILE A 86 12.52 3.47 -6.94
CA ILE A 86 12.24 4.51 -7.93
C ILE A 86 13.43 4.67 -8.89
N ALA A 87 14.65 4.76 -8.38
CA ALA A 87 15.85 4.88 -9.21
C ALA A 87 15.98 3.69 -10.19
N ASP A 88 15.82 2.46 -9.69
CA ASP A 88 15.87 1.24 -10.50
C ASP A 88 14.73 1.18 -11.54
N MET A 89 13.51 1.64 -11.19
CA MET A 89 12.42 1.79 -12.15
C MET A 89 12.79 2.74 -13.29
N PHE A 90 13.42 3.89 -13.00
CA PHE A 90 13.92 4.80 -14.04
C PHE A 90 15.04 4.18 -14.87
N GLU A 91 15.92 3.37 -14.30
CA GLU A 91 16.91 2.63 -15.10
C GLU A 91 16.25 1.64 -16.08
N ALA A 92 15.10 1.08 -15.71
CA ALA A 92 14.34 0.18 -16.59
C ALA A 92 13.63 0.93 -17.72
N ILE A 93 13.01 2.10 -17.44
CA ILE A 93 12.17 2.80 -18.41
C ILE A 93 12.85 3.98 -19.12
N ASP A 94 13.88 4.59 -18.54
CA ASP A 94 14.53 5.81 -19.04
C ASP A 94 15.97 5.53 -19.50
N THR A 95 16.16 4.43 -20.23
CA THR A 95 17.44 4.09 -20.86
C THR A 95 17.33 4.02 -22.39
N PRO A 96 18.35 4.47 -23.16
CA PRO A 96 18.34 4.43 -24.63
C PRO A 96 18.19 3.01 -25.20
N THR A 97 18.67 2.02 -24.45
CA THR A 97 18.50 0.60 -24.70
C THR A 97 17.86 -0.01 -23.47
N ALA A 98 16.58 -0.35 -23.57
CA ALA A 98 15.86 -1.03 -22.50
C ALA A 98 16.60 -2.31 -22.11
N LYS A 99 16.87 -2.50 -20.81
CA LYS A 99 17.52 -3.71 -20.29
C LYS A 99 16.69 -4.97 -20.61
N ALA A 100 15.36 -4.84 -20.63
CA ALA A 100 14.38 -5.84 -21.03
C ALA A 100 13.07 -5.17 -21.49
N ASN A 101 12.20 -5.89 -22.19
CA ASN A 101 10.88 -5.38 -22.58
C ASN A 101 9.92 -5.23 -21.39
N ALA A 102 10.14 -5.98 -20.31
CA ALA A 102 9.38 -5.90 -19.08
C ALA A 102 10.26 -6.37 -17.91
N THR A 103 10.11 -5.71 -16.76
CA THR A 103 10.77 -6.09 -15.50
C THR A 103 9.70 -6.32 -14.45
N PHE A 104 9.77 -7.45 -13.75
CA PHE A 104 8.79 -7.85 -12.74
C PHE A 104 9.47 -8.01 -11.39
N TYR A 105 8.91 -7.34 -10.39
CA TYR A 105 9.35 -7.44 -9.00
C TYR A 105 8.22 -8.04 -8.17
N PHE A 106 8.60 -8.84 -7.19
CA PHE A 106 7.68 -9.42 -6.22
C PHE A 106 8.19 -9.03 -4.84
N THR A 107 7.30 -8.50 -4.01
CA THR A 107 7.64 -8.00 -2.68
C THR A 107 6.47 -8.17 -1.72
N HIS A 108 6.63 -7.66 -0.51
CA HIS A 108 5.64 -7.70 0.56
C HIS A 108 4.85 -6.38 0.64
N SER A 109 3.70 -6.44 1.32
CA SER A 109 2.77 -5.31 1.59
C SER A 109 3.51 -4.05 2.03
N GLY A 110 4.30 -4.14 3.11
CA GLY A 110 5.02 -2.99 3.66
C GLY A 110 5.92 -2.29 2.64
N THR A 111 6.66 -3.04 1.81
CA THR A 111 7.49 -2.44 0.75
C THR A 111 6.64 -1.71 -0.30
N LEU A 112 5.51 -2.31 -0.68
CA LEU A 112 4.61 -1.72 -1.67
C LEU A 112 3.95 -0.45 -1.13
N LEU A 113 3.46 -0.47 0.11
CA LEU A 113 2.89 0.69 0.79
C LEU A 113 3.89 1.84 0.92
N LYS A 114 5.15 1.55 1.26
CA LYS A 114 6.23 2.57 1.26
C LYS A 114 6.41 3.19 -0.11
N LEU A 115 6.36 2.39 -1.17
CA LEU A 115 6.45 2.88 -2.54
C LEU A 115 5.23 3.73 -2.93
N LEU A 116 4.00 3.29 -2.61
CA LEU A 116 2.78 4.07 -2.84
C LEU A 116 2.82 5.42 -2.12
N ALA A 117 3.27 5.42 -0.86
CA ALA A 117 3.44 6.64 -0.08
C ALA A 117 4.53 7.56 -0.67
N HIS A 118 5.64 6.99 -1.14
CA HIS A 118 6.71 7.75 -1.80
C HIS A 118 6.26 8.36 -3.13
N LEU A 119 5.33 7.71 -3.83
CA LEU A 119 4.68 8.22 -5.04
C LEU A 119 3.60 9.28 -4.75
N GLY A 120 3.23 9.49 -3.48
CA GLY A 120 2.18 10.43 -3.10
C GLY A 120 0.75 9.91 -3.30
N LEU A 121 0.56 8.60 -3.46
CA LEU A 121 -0.75 7.97 -3.65
C LEU A 121 -1.47 7.71 -2.31
N ALA A 122 -2.81 7.69 -2.34
CA ALA A 122 -3.67 7.43 -1.18
C ALA A 122 -3.35 8.32 0.04
N LYS A 123 -2.90 9.55 -0.20
CA LYS A 123 -2.51 10.49 0.85
C LYS A 123 -3.73 11.21 1.42
N ASP A 124 -3.89 11.15 2.73
CA ASP A 124 -4.89 11.94 3.45
C ASP A 124 -4.53 13.42 3.52
N GLU A 125 -5.55 14.28 3.65
CA GLU A 125 -5.37 15.73 3.87
C GLU A 125 -4.70 16.01 5.22
N GLU A 126 -5.11 15.27 6.25
CA GLU A 126 -4.56 15.35 7.60
C GLU A 126 -3.82 14.06 7.99
N MET A 127 -2.90 14.19 8.95
CA MET A 127 -2.18 13.03 9.46
C MET A 127 -3.13 12.06 10.16
N LEU A 128 -3.14 10.80 9.72
CA LEU A 128 -4.07 9.81 10.26
C LEU A 128 -3.70 9.45 11.70
N THR A 129 -4.70 9.53 12.58
CA THR A 129 -4.57 9.20 14.02
C THR A 129 -5.84 8.51 14.48
N HIS A 130 -5.84 7.94 15.69
CA HIS A 130 -7.01 7.31 16.29
C HIS A 130 -8.29 8.16 16.31
N LYS A 131 -8.19 9.49 16.19
CA LYS A 131 -9.35 10.41 16.15
C LYS A 131 -10.10 10.41 14.82
N HIS A 132 -9.53 9.81 13.79
CA HIS A 132 -10.04 9.88 12.42
C HIS A 132 -10.87 8.65 12.01
N PHE A 133 -11.42 7.90 12.97
CA PHE A 133 -12.18 6.68 12.70
C PHE A 133 -13.37 6.93 11.76
N ASP A 134 -14.12 8.01 11.99
CA ASP A 134 -15.33 8.37 11.22
C ASP A 134 -15.02 9.24 9.98
N TYR A 135 -13.75 9.42 9.62
CA TYR A 135 -13.34 10.28 8.52
C TYR A 135 -13.20 9.48 7.22
N ALA A 136 -13.52 10.13 6.09
CA ALA A 136 -13.32 9.57 4.75
C ALA A 136 -11.82 9.57 4.37
N ARG A 137 -11.07 8.67 4.99
CA ARG A 137 -9.63 8.49 4.74
C ARG A 137 -9.35 7.88 3.36
N GLN A 138 -8.28 8.33 2.74
CA GLN A 138 -7.70 7.78 1.52
C GLN A 138 -6.81 6.57 1.84
N TRP A 139 -6.09 6.60 2.97
CA TRP A 139 -5.26 5.48 3.42
C TRP A 139 -6.12 4.37 4.03
N ARG A 140 -6.56 3.46 3.17
CA ARG A 140 -7.39 2.29 3.53
C ARG A 140 -6.79 1.03 2.93
N THR A 141 -5.97 0.32 3.70
CA THR A 141 -5.15 -0.84 3.29
C THR A 141 -5.97 -1.96 2.69
N SER A 142 -7.17 -2.22 3.21
CA SER A 142 -8.12 -3.17 2.60
C SER A 142 -8.48 -2.86 1.14
N ARG A 143 -8.28 -1.61 0.70
CA ARG A 143 -8.51 -1.16 -0.69
C ARG A 143 -7.22 -0.93 -1.46
N ILE A 144 -6.12 -0.55 -0.80
CA ILE A 144 -4.88 -0.16 -1.48
C ILE A 144 -3.78 -1.22 -1.41
N ASP A 145 -3.93 -2.25 -0.57
CA ASP A 145 -2.91 -3.28 -0.33
C ASP A 145 -3.56 -4.63 0.03
N ALA A 146 -4.51 -5.05 -0.81
CA ALA A 146 -5.10 -6.38 -0.74
C ALA A 146 -4.10 -7.45 -1.25
N PHE A 147 -4.43 -8.73 -1.07
CA PHE A 147 -3.64 -9.81 -1.67
C PHE A 147 -3.50 -9.63 -3.19
N ALA A 148 -2.26 -9.80 -3.68
CA ALA A 148 -1.90 -9.61 -5.09
C ALA A 148 -2.03 -8.17 -5.62
N THR A 149 -2.00 -7.16 -4.73
CA THR A 149 -1.85 -5.77 -5.13
C THR A 149 -0.61 -5.60 -6.02
N ASN A 150 -0.78 -4.84 -7.10
CA ASN A 150 0.25 -4.59 -8.10
C ASN A 150 0.35 -3.09 -8.39
N LEU A 151 1.55 -2.68 -8.79
CA LEU A 151 1.86 -1.33 -9.26
C LEU A 151 2.68 -1.48 -10.55
N ALA A 152 2.27 -0.81 -11.62
CA ALA A 152 2.92 -0.88 -12.91
C ALA A 152 3.20 0.51 -13.50
N PHE A 153 4.38 0.65 -14.10
CA PHE A 153 4.78 1.80 -14.89
C PHE A 153 4.93 1.35 -16.34
N LEU A 154 4.04 1.82 -17.22
CA LEU A 154 4.05 1.47 -18.63
C LEU A 154 4.55 2.66 -19.45
N ARG A 155 5.69 2.49 -20.12
CA ARG A 155 6.26 3.51 -20.99
C ARG A 155 5.71 3.39 -22.41
N PHE A 156 5.30 4.52 -22.98
CA PHE A 156 4.89 4.67 -24.36
C PHE A 156 5.80 5.67 -25.07
N ASP A 157 6.23 5.34 -26.29
CA ASP A 157 6.88 6.30 -27.19
C ASP A 157 5.80 7.04 -27.98
N CYS A 158 5.49 8.27 -27.55
CA CYS A 158 4.51 9.13 -28.22
C CYS A 158 5.19 10.14 -29.14
N GLU A 159 4.43 10.77 -30.04
CA GLU A 159 4.96 11.79 -30.96
C GLU A 159 5.63 12.97 -30.25
N LYS A 160 5.11 13.35 -29.07
CA LYS A 160 5.65 14.43 -28.23
C LYS A 160 6.77 13.97 -27.29
N GLY A 161 7.30 12.75 -27.48
CA GLY A 161 8.29 12.12 -26.62
C GLY A 161 7.70 11.03 -25.71
N PRO A 162 8.54 10.38 -24.90
CA PRO A 162 8.13 9.28 -24.04
C PRO A 162 7.19 9.72 -22.91
N HIS A 163 6.15 8.93 -22.67
CA HIS A 163 5.18 9.12 -21.59
C HIS A 163 5.01 7.83 -20.79
N VAL A 164 4.50 7.95 -19.57
CA VAL A 164 4.31 6.83 -18.63
C VAL A 164 2.87 6.81 -18.15
N LEU A 165 2.23 5.66 -18.25
CA LEU A 165 0.98 5.34 -17.56
C LEU A 165 1.32 4.63 -16.25
N VAL A 166 0.69 5.04 -15.15
CA VAL A 166 0.86 4.38 -13.85
C VAL A 166 -0.44 3.68 -13.50
N LEU A 167 -0.34 2.39 -13.18
CA LEU A 167 -1.47 1.57 -12.77
C LEU A 167 -1.24 1.07 -11.34
N HIS A 168 -2.25 1.18 -10.50
CA HIS A 168 -2.28 0.56 -9.18
C HIS A 168 -3.53 -0.33 -9.10
N GLN A 169 -3.34 -1.63 -8.85
CA GLN A 169 -4.39 -2.65 -8.97
C GLN A 169 -5.15 -2.54 -10.29
N GLU A 170 -4.40 -2.51 -11.40
CA GLU A 170 -4.92 -2.42 -12.77
C GLU A 170 -5.79 -1.18 -13.06
N GLN A 171 -5.85 -0.21 -12.15
CA GLN A 171 -6.55 1.06 -12.35
C GLN A 171 -5.54 2.19 -12.57
N VAL A 172 -5.86 3.10 -13.49
CA VAL A 172 -5.05 4.29 -13.73
C VAL A 172 -5.01 5.15 -12.47
N VAL A 173 -3.81 5.58 -12.08
CA VAL A 173 -3.60 6.53 -10.99
C VAL A 173 -2.82 7.74 -11.48
N HIS A 174 -3.30 8.94 -11.12
CA HIS A 174 -2.64 10.19 -11.47
C HIS A 174 -1.68 10.58 -10.35
N LEU A 175 -0.38 10.57 -10.65
CA LEU A 175 0.64 10.97 -9.69
C LEU A 175 0.59 12.49 -9.45
N PRO A 176 0.72 12.95 -8.18
CA PRO A 176 0.85 14.37 -7.88
C PRO A 176 2.00 15.01 -8.66
N GLY A 177 1.72 16.12 -9.36
CA GLY A 177 2.70 16.84 -10.19
C GLY A 177 2.75 16.41 -11.66
N CYS A 178 2.09 15.31 -12.05
CA CYS A 178 1.78 15.01 -13.45
C CYS A 178 0.52 15.76 -13.91
N PRO A 179 0.27 15.90 -15.23
CA PRO A 179 -1.00 16.41 -15.74
C PRO A 179 -2.18 15.59 -15.19
N GLN A 180 -3.25 16.27 -14.76
CA GLN A 180 -4.43 15.63 -14.16
C GLN A 180 -5.59 15.47 -15.16
N ASP A 181 -5.46 16.07 -16.34
CA ASP A 181 -6.42 16.01 -17.46
C ASP A 181 -6.08 14.89 -18.46
N ASN A 182 -5.02 14.14 -18.21
CA ASN A 182 -4.54 13.05 -19.07
C ASN A 182 -3.97 11.92 -18.20
N ASP A 183 -4.21 10.68 -18.61
CA ASP A 183 -3.70 9.49 -17.93
C ASP A 183 -2.19 9.29 -18.11
N LEU A 184 -1.61 9.88 -19.15
CA LEU A 184 -0.19 9.76 -19.47
C LEU A 184 0.62 10.92 -18.87
N CYS A 185 1.61 10.59 -18.04
CA CYS A 185 2.58 11.55 -17.54
C CYS A 185 3.82 11.63 -18.44
N PRO A 186 4.26 12.82 -18.91
CA PRO A 186 5.50 12.93 -19.68
C PRO A 186 6.69 12.43 -18.85
N LEU A 187 7.53 11.55 -19.43
CA LEU A 187 8.65 10.93 -18.71
C LEU A 187 9.61 11.97 -18.12
N ALA A 188 9.84 13.08 -18.84
CA ALA A 188 10.66 14.19 -18.36
C ALA A 188 10.07 14.90 -17.12
N THR A 189 8.75 15.00 -17.03
CA THR A 189 8.06 15.56 -15.85
C THR A 189 8.20 14.59 -14.68
N LEU A 190 7.95 13.30 -14.92
CA LEU A 190 8.12 12.26 -13.91
C LEU A 190 9.55 12.23 -13.36
N ARG A 191 10.56 12.31 -14.24
CA ARG A 191 11.98 12.37 -13.86
C ARG A 191 12.30 13.60 -12.99
N LEU A 192 11.70 14.75 -13.30
CA LEU A 192 11.87 15.96 -12.49
C LEU A 192 11.27 15.79 -11.09
N LEU A 193 10.07 15.21 -10.98
CA LEU A 193 9.39 14.96 -9.70
C LEU A 193 10.22 14.07 -8.78
N PHE A 194 10.85 13.03 -9.34
CA PHE A 194 11.63 12.06 -8.57
C PHE A 194 13.15 12.28 -8.64
N ARG A 195 13.61 13.46 -9.06
CA ARG A 195 15.04 13.76 -9.20
C ARG A 195 15.84 13.44 -7.95
N GLU A 196 15.34 13.82 -6.77
CA GLU A 196 16.02 13.52 -5.50
C GLU A 196 16.18 12.01 -5.27
N SER A 197 15.18 11.21 -5.66
CA SER A 197 15.26 9.75 -5.55
C SER A 197 16.23 9.13 -6.53
N ILE A 198 16.38 9.73 -7.71
CA ILE A 198 17.29 9.23 -8.76
C ILE A 198 18.75 9.62 -8.45
N GLU A 199 18.97 10.86 -8.02
CA GLU A 199 20.31 11.44 -7.93
C GLU A 199 20.89 11.42 -6.50
N ASN A 200 20.03 11.43 -5.47
CA ASN A 200 20.44 11.65 -4.07
C ASN A 200 19.81 10.64 -3.10
N CYS A 201 19.60 9.40 -3.53
CA CYS A 201 19.10 8.33 -2.68
C CYS A 201 20.24 7.61 -1.94
N ASP A 202 20.68 8.19 -0.82
CA ASP A 202 21.66 7.56 0.06
C ASP A 202 20.95 6.65 1.09
N PHE A 203 20.61 5.44 0.64
CA PHE A 203 19.90 4.45 1.46
C PHE A 203 20.69 4.05 2.71
N ASP A 204 22.00 3.90 2.60
CA ASP A 204 22.86 3.47 3.71
C ASP A 204 22.88 4.51 4.82
N THR A 205 23.00 5.80 4.47
CA THR A 205 22.90 6.89 5.44
C THR A 205 21.50 7.00 6.05
N LEU A 206 20.44 6.83 5.25
CA LEU A 206 19.06 6.84 5.74
C LEU A 206 18.80 5.74 6.78
N CYS A 207 19.36 4.56 6.54
CA CYS A 207 19.18 3.37 7.37
C CYS A 207 20.29 3.17 8.41
N GLN A 208 21.25 4.10 8.50
CA GLN A 208 22.42 4.01 9.39
C GLN A 208 23.17 2.67 9.27
N ILE A 209 23.31 2.18 8.03
CA ILE A 209 24.03 0.95 7.75
C ILE A 209 25.52 1.26 7.83
N ASN A 210 26.11 1.07 9.01
CA ASN A 210 27.56 1.14 9.16
C ASN A 210 28.17 -0.01 8.34
N GLY A 211 29.05 0.33 7.39
CA GLY A 211 29.67 -0.57 6.42
C GLY A 211 30.57 -1.69 6.98
N ASN A 212 30.03 -2.53 7.85
CA ASN A 212 30.61 -3.81 8.26
C ASN A 212 29.81 -4.96 7.63
N ALA A 213 29.49 -4.84 6.34
CA ALA A 213 29.18 -6.00 5.52
C ALA A 213 30.51 -6.65 5.14
N ASN A 214 30.97 -7.58 5.98
CA ASN A 214 31.94 -8.61 5.56
C ASN A 214 31.25 -9.64 4.67
#